data_AF-A0A6V2CYU4-F1
#
_entry.id   AF-A0A6V2CYU4-F1
#
_cell.length_a   1.000
_cell.length_b   1.000
_cell.length_c   1.000
_cell.angle_alpha   90.00
_cell.angle_beta   90.00
_cell.angle_gamma   90.00
#
_symmetry.space_group_name_H-M   'P 1'
#
loop_
_entity.id
_entity.type
_entity.pdbx_description
1 polymer ?
#
loop_
_entity_poly.entity_id
_entity_poly.type
_entity_poly.pdbx_seq_one_letter_code
_entity_poly.pdbx_strand_id
1 'polypeptide(L)'
;MAKEKQTTKTVNVYVVRHAESRYNEAKKKHDLVSWIGETDHGLSEKGVRQCINLNSTIRSAAASGCNDAKLILSRELTLSSPFSRAILTAHLALPLNRSENAETKYVENLEDGGLKPEDTEVELDDGKAKSEDGEEKTGDSEGNPEDGKTKPEDGEGKTGDSEGKPEGGEEKPEEGKGKSEDGESEPEDGESEPEDGEVEPEDSDGKGSEGDGCSEVDNKEEEKKDSADQKLEESKEEKIKVEDAAGNDSKEEEKKEQQNHHKVVTLPDAREACLIPIFCNDSIGTPRDQIHLKISAEFAAAKKVDEKDIINSLPHLEVDTSRVTSETWWNIGEKESVVSERLGKLLCSLYDEADGSGNTSTGEGAVVLVAHSRVIRTLIRDYGDDGAENSTLSQMKDGFVDNCTVVRLTLKANLGQKKEGGRTTTPPHIVDAALLFGTGLAKEKPKKKRMICF
;
A
#
# COMPACT_ATOMS: atom_id res chain seq x y z
N MET A 1 35.37 33.55 14.61
CA MET A 1 34.03 33.28 14.03
C MET A 1 33.52 31.98 14.63
N ALA A 2 32.48 32.01 15.46
CA ALA A 2 31.87 30.79 15.97
C ALA A 2 31.12 30.12 14.79
N LYS A 3 31.46 28.87 14.47
CA LYS A 3 30.66 28.08 13.53
C LYS A 3 29.33 27.80 14.21
N GLU A 4 28.28 28.44 13.73
CA GLU A 4 26.91 28.14 14.12
C GLU A 4 26.68 26.63 13.89
N LYS A 5 26.43 25.87 14.95
CA LYS A 5 26.12 24.45 14.85
C LYS A 5 24.77 24.32 14.16
N GLN A 6 24.78 24.03 12.86
CA GLN A 6 23.55 23.69 12.15
C GLN A 6 22.96 22.44 12.78
N THR A 7 21.86 22.62 13.53
CA THR A 7 21.06 21.51 14.05
C THR A 7 20.25 20.94 12.91
N THR A 8 20.53 19.70 12.54
CA THR A 8 19.73 18.98 11.52
C THR A 8 18.35 18.71 12.08
N LYS A 9 17.30 19.14 11.37
CA LYS A 9 15.90 18.88 11.73
C LYS A 9 15.54 17.42 11.44
N THR A 10 14.72 16.85 12.32
CA THR A 10 14.13 15.51 12.17
C THR A 10 12.62 15.61 12.20
N VAL A 11 11.95 14.73 11.47
CA VAL A 11 10.47 14.61 11.44
C VAL A 11 10.05 13.15 11.56
N ASN A 12 8.88 12.91 12.14
CA ASN A 12 8.32 11.55 12.24
C ASN A 12 7.24 11.35 11.18
N VAL A 13 7.31 10.22 10.50
CA VAL A 13 6.31 9.78 9.52
C VAL A 13 5.85 8.39 9.91
N TYR A 14 4.54 8.13 9.83
CA TYR A 14 3.97 6.83 10.15
C TYR A 14 3.64 6.10 8.86
N VAL A 15 4.13 4.89 8.71
CA VAL A 15 3.88 4.07 7.52
C VAL A 15 3.10 2.84 7.92
N VAL A 16 1.96 2.64 7.28
CA VAL A 16 1.04 1.52 7.53
C VAL A 16 1.09 0.60 6.32
N ARG A 17 1.40 -0.69 6.55
CA ARG A 17 1.24 -1.70 5.50
C ARG A 17 -0.25 -1.98 5.34
N HIS A 18 -0.75 -1.98 4.10
CA HIS A 18 -2.18 -2.20 3.80
C HIS A 18 -2.72 -3.51 4.43
N ALA A 19 -4.03 -3.73 4.51
CA ALA A 19 -4.59 -4.98 5.02
C ALA A 19 -4.51 -6.13 3.99
N GLU A 20 -4.96 -7.34 4.33
CA GLU A 20 -4.98 -8.46 3.38
C GLU A 20 -5.86 -8.13 2.16
N SER A 21 -5.29 -8.27 0.96
CA SER A 21 -6.06 -8.17 -0.28
C SER A 21 -6.59 -9.53 -0.71
N ARG A 22 -7.61 -9.55 -1.58
CA ARG A 22 -8.05 -10.78 -2.25
C ARG A 22 -6.92 -11.46 -3.03
N TYR A 23 -5.97 -10.69 -3.56
CA TYR A 23 -4.74 -11.22 -4.15
C TYR A 23 -3.90 -12.02 -3.15
N ASN A 24 -3.70 -11.49 -1.93
CA ASN A 24 -2.95 -12.20 -0.89
C ASN A 24 -3.65 -13.51 -0.50
N GLU A 25 -4.98 -13.48 -0.41
CA GLU A 25 -5.80 -14.65 -0.13
C GLU A 25 -5.74 -15.69 -1.24
N ALA A 26 -5.96 -15.30 -2.50
CA ALA A 26 -5.89 -16.16 -3.67
C ALA A 26 -4.52 -16.83 -3.80
N LYS A 27 -3.45 -16.06 -3.60
CA LYS A 27 -2.08 -16.58 -3.58
C LYS A 27 -1.87 -17.65 -2.49
N LYS A 28 -2.45 -17.46 -1.30
CA LYS A 28 -2.36 -18.44 -0.20
C LYS A 28 -3.15 -19.72 -0.51
N LYS A 29 -4.28 -19.59 -1.21
CA LYS A 29 -5.14 -20.71 -1.63
C LYS A 29 -4.67 -21.42 -2.91
N HIS A 30 -3.64 -20.90 -3.58
CA HIS A 30 -3.21 -21.37 -4.90
C HIS A 30 -4.32 -21.29 -5.97
N ASP A 31 -5.25 -20.34 -5.83
CA ASP A 31 -6.31 -20.10 -6.81
C ASP A 31 -5.80 -19.22 -7.96
N LEU A 32 -5.28 -19.87 -9.00
CA LEU A 32 -4.69 -19.19 -10.17
C LEU A 32 -5.70 -18.32 -10.94
N VAL A 33 -6.97 -18.71 -10.97
CA VAL A 33 -8.00 -18.00 -11.74
C VAL A 33 -8.30 -16.67 -11.06
N SER A 34 -8.56 -16.71 -9.75
CA SER A 34 -8.78 -15.49 -8.96
C SER A 34 -7.52 -14.63 -8.89
N TRP A 35 -6.34 -15.25 -8.91
CA TRP A 35 -5.06 -14.55 -8.87
C TRP A 35 -4.76 -13.72 -10.13
N ILE A 36 -5.17 -14.19 -11.31
CA ILE A 36 -4.88 -13.56 -12.60
C ILE A 36 -6.09 -12.73 -13.10
N GLY A 37 -7.30 -13.07 -12.67
CA GLY A 37 -8.56 -12.53 -13.21
C GLY A 37 -8.93 -11.11 -12.79
N GLU A 38 -8.26 -10.54 -11.78
CA GLU A 38 -8.53 -9.18 -11.31
C GLU A 38 -7.22 -8.35 -11.29
N THR A 39 -7.34 -7.06 -11.64
CA THR A 39 -6.29 -6.05 -11.44
C THR A 39 -6.71 -5.16 -10.26
N ASP A 40 -5.72 -4.65 -9.53
CA ASP A 40 -5.96 -3.83 -8.33
C ASP A 40 -6.99 -4.45 -7.35
N HIS A 41 -6.61 -5.58 -6.75
CA HIS A 41 -7.50 -6.29 -5.85
C HIS A 41 -7.82 -5.45 -4.62
N GLY A 42 -9.11 -5.38 -4.28
CA GLY A 42 -9.57 -4.83 -3.02
C GLY A 42 -9.23 -5.72 -1.83
N LEU A 43 -9.76 -5.35 -0.67
CA LEU A 43 -9.57 -6.09 0.58
C LEU A 43 -10.30 -7.44 0.55
N SER A 44 -9.71 -8.46 1.17
CA SER A 44 -10.45 -9.67 1.56
C SER A 44 -11.33 -9.37 2.77
N GLU A 45 -12.27 -10.27 3.09
CA GLU A 45 -13.06 -10.17 4.33
C GLU A 45 -12.15 -10.12 5.56
N LYS A 46 -11.11 -10.97 5.59
CA LYS A 46 -10.09 -10.92 6.63
C LYS A 46 -9.33 -9.59 6.64
N GLY A 47 -9.06 -9.00 5.47
CA GLY A 47 -8.46 -7.67 5.36
C GLY A 47 -9.32 -6.58 5.99
N VAL A 48 -10.64 -6.62 5.79
CA VAL A 48 -11.58 -5.69 6.44
C VAL A 48 -11.51 -5.81 7.97
N ARG A 49 -11.56 -7.04 8.51
CA ARG A 49 -11.39 -7.28 9.95
C ARG A 49 -10.04 -6.80 10.49
N GLN A 50 -8.96 -6.99 9.72
CA GLN A 50 -7.63 -6.48 10.08
C GLN A 50 -7.61 -4.94 10.19
N CYS A 51 -8.33 -4.23 9.31
CA CYS A 51 -8.47 -2.77 9.41
C CYS A 51 -9.19 -2.37 10.70
N ILE A 52 -10.30 -3.02 11.02
CA ILE A 52 -11.14 -2.67 12.17
C ILE A 52 -10.41 -2.97 13.48
N ASN A 53 -9.72 -4.12 13.56
CA ASN A 53 -8.84 -4.45 14.69
C ASN A 53 -7.70 -3.45 14.85
N LEU A 54 -7.06 -3.02 13.75
CA LEU A 54 -6.02 -1.99 13.82
C LEU A 54 -6.60 -0.67 14.35
N ASN A 55 -7.78 -0.26 13.88
CA ASN A 55 -8.41 0.96 14.37
C ASN A 55 -8.70 0.90 15.87
N SER A 56 -9.32 -0.19 16.34
CA SER A 56 -9.60 -0.42 17.76
C SER A 56 -8.32 -0.39 18.60
N THR A 57 -7.25 -1.04 18.12
CA THR A 57 -5.95 -1.06 18.79
C THR A 57 -5.36 0.34 18.93
N ILE A 58 -5.36 1.14 17.86
CA ILE A 58 -4.84 2.51 17.89
C ILE A 58 -5.67 3.39 18.85
N ARG A 59 -7.01 3.28 18.80
CA ARG A 59 -7.90 4.02 19.71
C ARG A 59 -7.67 3.66 21.18
N SER A 60 -7.61 2.37 21.49
CA SER A 60 -7.33 1.90 22.84
C SER A 60 -5.96 2.38 23.35
N ALA A 61 -4.92 2.34 22.50
CA ALA A 61 -3.61 2.86 22.83
C ALA A 61 -3.62 4.38 23.08
N ALA A 62 -4.35 5.14 22.27
CA ALA A 62 -4.51 6.58 22.43
C ALA A 62 -5.23 6.93 23.74
N ALA A 63 -6.32 6.22 24.06
CA ALA A 63 -7.05 6.34 25.32
C ALA A 63 -6.16 6.00 26.54
N SER A 64 -5.25 5.04 26.38
CA SER A 64 -4.25 4.67 27.39
C SER A 64 -3.07 5.65 27.49
N GLY A 65 -3.06 6.72 26.68
CA GLY A 65 -2.04 7.78 26.74
C GLY A 65 -0.86 7.64 25.77
N CYS A 66 -0.87 6.67 24.85
CA CYS A 66 0.19 6.52 23.84
C CYS A 66 0.25 7.74 22.90
N ASN A 67 1.39 8.44 22.88
CA ASN A 67 1.54 9.66 22.07
C ASN A 67 1.45 9.38 20.57
N ASP A 68 2.14 8.35 20.08
CA ASP A 68 2.12 7.97 18.65
C ASP A 68 0.70 7.65 18.18
N ALA A 69 -0.09 6.96 19.01
CA ALA A 69 -1.50 6.66 18.71
C ALA A 69 -2.35 7.93 18.58
N LYS A 70 -2.19 8.88 19.52
CA LYS A 70 -2.87 10.17 19.50
C LYS A 70 -2.51 10.95 18.22
N LEU A 71 -1.23 11.02 17.90
CA LEU A 71 -0.71 11.67 16.71
C LEU A 71 -1.27 11.04 15.41
N ILE A 72 -1.35 9.72 15.34
CA ILE A 72 -1.98 9.02 14.20
C ILE A 72 -3.46 9.39 14.09
N LEU A 73 -4.22 9.45 15.18
CA LEU A 73 -5.65 9.78 15.14
C LEU A 73 -5.93 11.25 14.88
N SER A 74 -5.04 12.15 15.31
CA SER A 74 -5.13 13.60 15.14
C SER A 74 -4.42 14.12 13.89
N ARG A 75 -3.89 13.24 13.06
CA ARG A 75 -3.10 13.60 11.87
C ARG A 75 -3.87 14.52 10.92
N GLU A 76 -3.11 15.36 10.23
CA GLU A 76 -3.67 16.30 9.26
C GLU A 76 -3.85 15.67 7.87
N LEU A 77 -2.94 14.76 7.52
CA LEU A 77 -2.82 14.22 6.17
C LEU A 77 -2.68 12.71 6.17
N THR A 78 -3.54 12.05 5.40
CA THR A 78 -3.43 10.62 5.09
C THR A 78 -3.05 10.47 3.62
N LEU A 79 -1.85 9.97 3.41
CA LEU A 79 -1.30 9.63 2.11
C LEU A 79 -1.50 8.14 1.85
N SER A 80 -1.77 7.76 0.60
CA SER A 80 -1.91 6.36 0.24
C SER A 80 -1.27 6.04 -1.11
N SER A 81 -0.76 4.83 -1.23
CA SER A 81 -0.59 4.20 -2.54
C SER A 81 -1.92 4.21 -3.31
N PRO A 82 -1.94 4.46 -4.62
CA PRO A 82 -3.16 4.59 -5.42
C PRO A 82 -3.90 3.27 -5.68
N PHE A 83 -3.48 2.15 -5.08
CA PHE A 83 -4.18 0.87 -5.14
C PHE A 83 -5.37 0.84 -4.19
N SER A 84 -6.44 0.18 -4.61
CA SER A 84 -7.73 0.12 -3.92
C SER A 84 -7.62 -0.40 -2.49
N ARG A 85 -6.83 -1.47 -2.29
CA ARG A 85 -6.54 -2.02 -0.95
C ARG A 85 -5.87 -1.02 -0.01
N ALA A 86 -4.97 -0.18 -0.51
CA ALA A 86 -4.24 0.78 0.31
C ALA A 86 -5.17 1.94 0.70
N ILE A 87 -5.94 2.47 -0.26
CA ILE A 87 -6.92 3.53 -0.02
C ILE A 87 -7.99 3.06 0.98
N LEU A 88 -8.53 1.85 0.81
CA LEU A 88 -9.51 1.30 1.74
C LEU A 88 -8.90 1.02 3.12
N THR A 89 -7.65 0.56 3.19
CA THR A 89 -6.98 0.40 4.50
C THR A 89 -6.84 1.75 5.20
N ALA A 90 -6.44 2.78 4.46
CA ALA A 90 -6.37 4.14 4.99
C ALA A 90 -7.72 4.58 5.55
N HIS A 91 -8.80 4.34 4.81
CA HIS A 91 -10.14 4.75 5.21
C HIS A 91 -10.68 3.96 6.42
N LEU A 92 -10.61 2.63 6.38
CA LEU A 92 -11.20 1.74 7.38
C LEU A 92 -10.37 1.67 8.67
N ALA A 93 -9.04 1.61 8.57
CA ALA A 93 -8.18 1.43 9.73
C ALA A 93 -7.86 2.75 10.45
N LEU A 94 -7.97 3.87 9.73
CA LEU A 94 -7.55 5.17 10.23
C LEU A 94 -8.63 6.27 10.10
N PRO A 95 -9.93 6.08 10.37
CA PRO A 95 -10.86 7.21 10.42
C PRO A 95 -10.36 8.35 11.32
N LEU A 96 -10.50 9.60 10.88
CA LEU A 96 -10.10 10.79 11.64
C LEU A 96 -10.97 10.95 12.89
N ASN A 97 -10.35 11.34 14.01
CA ASN A 97 -11.06 11.79 15.21
C ASN A 97 -11.49 13.24 15.04
N ARG A 98 -12.74 13.49 14.62
CA ARG A 98 -13.24 14.87 14.51
C ARG A 98 -14.50 15.20 15.31
N SER A 99 -15.04 14.29 16.12
CA SER A 99 -15.94 14.70 17.20
C SER A 99 -15.88 13.78 18.43
N GLU A 100 -15.78 14.38 19.62
CA GLU A 100 -15.86 13.71 20.93
C GLU A 100 -17.20 12.98 21.11
N ASN A 101 -18.26 13.42 20.42
CA ASN A 101 -19.60 12.81 20.48
C ASN A 101 -19.74 11.51 19.66
N ALA A 102 -18.84 11.25 18.69
CA ALA A 102 -18.85 10.00 17.91
C ALA A 102 -18.07 8.88 18.62
N GLU A 103 -17.10 9.22 19.48
CA GLU A 103 -16.31 8.24 20.22
C GLU A 103 -17.15 7.43 21.19
N THR A 104 -18.11 8.03 21.91
CA THR A 104 -18.98 7.31 22.85
C THR A 104 -19.78 6.22 22.15
N LYS A 105 -20.35 6.50 20.96
CA LYS A 105 -21.16 5.52 20.22
C LYS A 105 -20.32 4.43 19.55
N TYR A 106 -19.10 4.73 19.13
CA TYR A 106 -18.19 3.76 18.51
C TYR A 106 -17.55 2.81 19.53
N VAL A 107 -17.15 3.34 20.69
CA VAL A 107 -16.51 2.55 21.75
C VAL A 107 -17.54 1.69 22.48
N GLU A 108 -18.74 2.21 22.79
CA GLU A 108 -19.82 1.41 23.39
C GLU A 108 -20.19 0.19 22.52
N ASN A 109 -20.25 0.34 21.20
CA ASN A 109 -20.52 -0.77 20.27
C ASN A 109 -19.39 -1.83 20.23
N LEU A 110 -18.14 -1.44 20.53
CA LEU A 110 -17.00 -2.37 20.60
C LEU A 110 -16.91 -3.07 21.95
N GLU A 111 -17.29 -2.40 23.04
CA GLU A 111 -17.30 -2.95 24.40
C GLU A 111 -18.44 -3.96 24.61
N ASP A 112 -19.62 -3.74 24.00
CA ASP A 112 -20.75 -4.67 24.08
C ASP A 112 -20.57 -5.93 23.20
N GLY A 113 -19.63 -5.89 22.24
CA GLY A 113 -19.26 -7.01 21.36
C GLY A 113 -18.11 -7.88 21.88
N GLY A 114 -17.74 -7.76 23.15
CA GLY A 114 -16.58 -8.41 23.76
C GLY A 114 -16.48 -9.92 23.47
N LEU A 115 -15.54 -10.29 22.59
CA LEU A 115 -15.06 -11.66 22.43
C LEU A 115 -14.44 -12.12 23.75
N LYS A 116 -15.20 -12.89 24.53
CA LYS A 116 -14.62 -13.81 25.52
C LYS A 116 -13.79 -14.85 24.76
N PRO A 117 -12.60 -15.23 25.25
CA PRO A 117 -11.94 -16.43 24.75
C PRO A 117 -12.80 -17.62 25.20
N GLU A 118 -13.55 -18.21 24.28
CA GLU A 118 -14.18 -19.50 24.53
C GLU A 118 -13.08 -20.57 24.51
N ASP A 119 -12.84 -21.13 25.69
CA ASP A 119 -12.23 -22.46 25.82
C ASP A 119 -13.13 -23.44 25.07
N THR A 120 -12.69 -23.86 23.89
CA THR A 120 -13.29 -24.97 23.15
C THR A 120 -13.10 -26.26 23.94
N GLU A 121 -14.06 -26.59 24.81
CA GLU A 121 -14.40 -27.97 25.11
C GLU A 121 -15.40 -28.45 24.04
N VAL A 122 -14.93 -29.38 23.22
CA VAL A 122 -15.72 -30.07 22.21
C VAL A 122 -16.59 -31.13 22.88
N GLU A 123 -17.89 -30.86 23.03
CA GLU A 123 -18.88 -31.92 23.17
C GLU A 123 -19.26 -32.46 21.79
N LEU A 124 -19.07 -33.78 21.61
CA LEU A 124 -19.50 -34.53 20.45
C LEU A 124 -20.98 -34.92 20.64
N ASP A 125 -21.84 -34.44 19.75
CA ASP A 125 -23.22 -34.92 19.58
C ASP A 125 -23.20 -36.17 18.69
N ASP A 126 -23.48 -37.33 19.27
CA ASP A 126 -23.63 -38.59 18.55
C ASP A 126 -25.11 -38.88 18.26
N GLY A 127 -25.42 -38.91 16.98
CA GLY A 127 -26.75 -39.14 16.46
C GLY A 127 -27.30 -40.54 16.76
N LYS A 128 -28.44 -40.56 17.44
CA LYS A 128 -29.66 -41.35 17.15
C LYS A 128 -29.47 -42.69 16.42
N ALA A 129 -29.50 -43.79 17.17
CA ALA A 129 -29.95 -45.10 16.66
C ALA A 129 -30.77 -45.85 17.72
N LYS A 130 -31.62 -46.74 17.20
CA LYS A 130 -32.84 -47.33 17.79
C LYS A 130 -32.66 -48.17 19.06
N SER A 131 -33.72 -48.13 19.86
CA SER A 131 -34.12 -49.03 20.94
C SER A 131 -34.19 -50.50 20.51
N GLU A 132 -33.74 -51.40 21.38
CA GLU A 132 -34.39 -52.70 21.64
C GLU A 132 -34.00 -53.23 23.02
N ASP A 133 -34.97 -53.88 23.68
CA ASP A 133 -35.01 -54.31 25.07
C ASP A 133 -33.95 -55.34 25.47
N GLY A 134 -33.55 -55.30 26.74
CA GLY A 134 -32.77 -56.36 27.39
C GLY A 134 -32.65 -56.13 28.89
N GLU A 135 -33.53 -56.77 29.65
CA GLU A 135 -33.58 -56.78 31.11
C GLU A 135 -32.31 -57.34 31.79
N GLU A 136 -32.24 -56.99 33.09
CA GLU A 136 -31.67 -57.74 34.22
C GLU A 136 -30.32 -57.34 34.85
N LYS A 137 -30.51 -56.95 36.13
CA LYS A 137 -29.78 -57.31 37.34
C LYS A 137 -28.62 -56.44 37.81
N THR A 138 -29.02 -55.61 38.78
CA THR A 138 -28.30 -55.16 39.97
C THR A 138 -27.48 -56.27 40.66
N GLY A 139 -26.26 -55.92 41.07
CA GLY A 139 -25.48 -56.67 42.05
C GLY A 139 -24.34 -55.80 42.60
N ASP A 140 -24.50 -55.36 43.85
CA ASP A 140 -23.49 -54.74 44.71
C ASP A 140 -22.16 -55.50 44.71
N SER A 141 -21.04 -54.79 44.88
CA SER A 141 -20.00 -55.14 45.86
C SER A 141 -18.96 -54.02 46.00
N GLU A 142 -18.82 -53.57 47.24
CA GLU A 142 -17.76 -52.71 47.78
C GLU A 142 -16.34 -53.31 47.60
N GLY A 143 -15.32 -52.45 47.50
CA GLY A 143 -13.92 -52.87 47.59
C GLY A 143 -12.93 -51.71 47.39
N ASN A 144 -12.33 -51.26 48.50
CA ASN A 144 -11.29 -50.23 48.62
C ASN A 144 -9.95 -50.63 47.94
N PRO A 145 -8.99 -49.68 47.79
CA PRO A 145 -7.85 -49.81 46.88
C PRO A 145 -6.67 -50.58 47.49
N GLU A 146 -5.90 -51.28 46.66
CA GLU A 146 -4.57 -51.78 47.00
C GLU A 146 -3.49 -51.15 46.10
N ASP A 147 -2.48 -50.62 46.77
CA ASP A 147 -1.20 -50.16 46.23
C ASP A 147 -0.44 -51.30 45.55
N GLY A 148 -0.03 -51.08 44.30
CA GLY A 148 0.84 -51.99 43.54
C GLY A 148 1.97 -51.25 42.84
N LYS A 149 3.09 -51.07 43.54
CA LYS A 149 4.39 -50.73 42.94
C LYS A 149 4.84 -51.87 42.02
N THR A 150 5.09 -51.58 40.74
CA THR A 150 6.11 -52.30 39.95
C THR A 150 6.54 -51.50 38.70
N LYS A 151 7.84 -51.32 38.56
CA LYS A 151 8.60 -50.96 37.35
C LYS A 151 9.95 -51.69 37.49
N PRO A 152 10.70 -52.02 36.44
CA PRO A 152 10.36 -52.45 35.07
C PRO A 152 10.81 -53.91 34.80
N GLU A 153 10.46 -54.49 33.65
CA GLU A 153 11.26 -55.57 33.07
C GLU A 153 11.44 -55.42 31.57
N ASP A 154 12.59 -55.91 31.14
CA ASP A 154 13.28 -55.78 29.87
C ASP A 154 12.62 -56.54 28.72
N GLY A 155 12.73 -55.98 27.51
CA GLY A 155 12.45 -56.66 26.25
C GLY A 155 13.65 -56.56 25.32
N GLU A 156 14.53 -57.55 25.39
CA GLU A 156 15.61 -57.80 24.44
C GLU A 156 15.05 -58.06 23.03
N GLY A 157 15.61 -57.40 22.02
CA GLY A 157 15.35 -57.66 20.61
C GLY A 157 16.64 -57.55 19.79
N LYS A 158 17.32 -58.69 19.62
CA LYS A 158 18.51 -58.88 18.77
C LYS A 158 18.11 -59.02 17.29
N THR A 159 18.75 -58.25 16.42
CA THR A 159 19.19 -58.58 15.04
C THR A 159 20.30 -57.57 14.71
N GLY A 160 21.44 -57.85 14.09
CA GLY A 160 22.00 -59.01 13.41
C GLY A 160 23.11 -58.44 12.51
N ASP A 161 24.36 -58.85 12.77
CA ASP A 161 25.58 -58.39 12.10
C ASP A 161 25.54 -58.52 10.57
N SER A 162 26.11 -57.53 9.89
CA SER A 162 26.83 -57.77 8.64
C SER A 162 28.01 -56.80 8.54
N GLU A 163 29.17 -57.31 8.94
CA GLU A 163 30.50 -56.77 8.68
C GLU A 163 30.76 -56.68 7.18
N GLY A 164 31.35 -55.57 6.75
CA GLY A 164 31.79 -55.36 5.37
C GLY A 164 32.81 -54.23 5.31
N LYS A 165 34.05 -54.53 5.73
CA LYS A 165 35.24 -53.71 5.50
C LYS A 165 35.49 -53.62 3.98
N PRO A 166 35.96 -52.47 3.47
CA PRO A 166 37.19 -52.59 2.70
C PRO A 166 38.25 -51.58 3.10
N GLU A 167 39.47 -52.08 3.07
CA GLU A 167 40.74 -51.39 3.21
C GLU A 167 41.12 -50.65 1.93
N GLY A 168 41.88 -49.56 2.10
CA GLY A 168 43.09 -49.30 1.32
C GLY A 168 42.93 -48.85 -0.13
N GLY A 169 43.16 -47.57 -0.36
CA GLY A 169 43.39 -47.02 -1.70
C GLY A 169 43.66 -45.52 -1.67
N GLU A 170 44.85 -45.12 -1.21
CA GLU A 170 45.40 -43.81 -1.58
C GLU A 170 45.79 -43.86 -3.06
N GLU A 171 45.02 -43.21 -3.93
CA GLU A 171 45.47 -42.86 -5.28
C GLU A 171 45.48 -41.35 -5.44
N LYS A 172 46.70 -40.82 -5.58
CA LYS A 172 46.98 -39.47 -6.09
C LYS A 172 46.45 -39.35 -7.51
N PRO A 173 45.74 -38.28 -7.89
CA PRO A 173 45.60 -37.96 -9.30
C PRO A 173 46.92 -37.36 -9.80
N GLU A 174 47.52 -38.02 -10.79
CA GLU A 174 48.60 -37.49 -11.61
C GLU A 174 48.14 -36.23 -12.37
N GLU A 175 49.05 -35.27 -12.48
CA GLU A 175 48.94 -34.10 -13.35
C GLU A 175 48.96 -34.51 -14.82
N GLY A 176 47.78 -34.61 -15.43
CA GLY A 176 47.63 -34.67 -16.88
C GLY A 176 47.97 -33.32 -17.51
N LYS A 177 49.21 -33.15 -17.99
CA LYS A 177 49.60 -32.08 -18.92
C LYS A 177 48.89 -32.27 -20.28
N GLY A 178 47.68 -31.76 -20.41
CA GLY A 178 47.04 -31.52 -21.70
C GLY A 178 47.44 -30.13 -22.21
N LYS A 179 48.30 -30.06 -23.23
CA LYS A 179 48.50 -28.86 -24.03
C LYS A 179 47.20 -28.56 -24.79
N SER A 180 46.50 -27.49 -24.44
CA SER A 180 45.58 -26.83 -25.37
C SER A 180 46.42 -25.95 -26.30
N GLU A 181 46.39 -26.25 -27.59
CA GLU A 181 46.97 -25.43 -28.65
C GLU A 181 46.19 -24.11 -28.74
N ASP A 182 46.95 -23.01 -28.76
CA ASP A 182 46.46 -21.66 -29.05
C ASP A 182 45.96 -21.61 -30.50
N GLY A 183 44.64 -21.51 -30.67
CA GLY A 183 44.03 -21.06 -31.91
C GLY A 183 43.90 -19.53 -31.86
N GLU A 184 44.96 -18.82 -32.26
CA GLU A 184 44.85 -17.42 -32.66
C GLU A 184 43.97 -17.34 -33.91
N SER A 185 42.78 -16.78 -33.78
CA SER A 185 42.02 -16.25 -34.91
C SER A 185 42.09 -14.72 -34.84
N GLU A 186 42.94 -14.15 -35.71
CA GLU A 186 42.96 -12.72 -36.04
C GLU A 186 41.56 -12.25 -36.47
N PRO A 187 41.07 -11.09 -36.00
CA PRO A 187 40.03 -10.37 -36.71
C PRO A 187 40.66 -9.60 -37.89
N GLU A 188 40.20 -9.88 -39.11
CA GLU A 188 40.48 -9.04 -40.29
C GLU A 188 39.85 -7.65 -40.08
N ASP A 189 40.68 -6.62 -40.16
CA ASP A 189 40.29 -5.22 -40.28
C ASP A 189 39.65 -4.99 -41.66
N GLY A 190 38.33 -4.85 -41.68
CA GLY A 190 37.58 -4.34 -42.83
C GLY A 190 37.48 -2.81 -42.79
N GLU A 191 38.50 -2.12 -43.26
CA GLU A 191 38.41 -0.70 -43.62
C GLU A 191 37.41 -0.54 -44.77
N SER A 192 36.37 0.27 -44.56
CA SER A 192 35.54 0.80 -45.64
C SER A 192 35.47 2.31 -45.50
N GLU A 193 36.19 3.00 -46.39
CA GLU A 193 36.10 4.44 -46.65
C GLU A 193 34.69 4.79 -47.14
N PRO A 194 34.10 5.92 -46.71
CA PRO A 194 33.06 6.57 -47.49
C PRO A 194 33.70 7.55 -48.50
N GLU A 195 33.43 7.30 -49.79
CA GLU A 195 33.69 8.24 -50.89
C GLU A 195 32.83 9.50 -50.74
N ASP A 196 33.49 10.66 -50.81
CA ASP A 196 32.88 11.97 -51.02
C ASP A 196 32.31 12.09 -52.44
N GLY A 197 31.01 12.38 -52.53
CA GLY A 197 30.33 12.71 -53.77
C GLY A 197 29.62 14.06 -53.66
N GLU A 198 30.33 15.14 -53.96
CA GLU A 198 29.75 16.44 -54.26
C GLU A 198 28.95 16.38 -55.57
N VAL A 199 27.69 16.81 -55.57
CA VAL A 199 26.95 17.15 -56.80
C VAL A 199 26.15 18.42 -56.56
N GLU A 200 26.47 19.45 -57.36
CA GLU A 200 25.81 20.75 -57.44
C GLU A 200 24.35 20.65 -57.95
N PRO A 201 23.47 21.63 -57.63
CA PRO A 201 22.23 21.82 -58.36
C PRO A 201 22.41 22.86 -59.49
N GLU A 202 22.18 22.45 -60.73
CA GLU A 202 21.90 23.36 -61.84
C GLU A 202 20.38 23.51 -62.07
N ASP A 203 20.00 24.76 -62.36
CA ASP A 203 18.71 25.24 -62.80
C ASP A 203 18.19 24.54 -64.06
N SER A 204 16.87 24.44 -64.21
CA SER A 204 16.22 24.72 -65.50
C SER A 204 14.69 24.85 -65.42
N ASP A 205 14.25 25.90 -66.08
CA ASP A 205 12.91 26.37 -66.41
C ASP A 205 11.92 25.33 -66.97
N GLY A 206 10.63 25.62 -66.77
CA GLY A 206 9.76 25.80 -67.93
C GLY A 206 8.44 25.01 -68.04
N LYS A 207 7.35 25.76 -67.85
CA LYS A 207 6.14 25.86 -68.69
C LYS A 207 5.05 24.77 -68.73
N GLY A 208 3.82 25.27 -68.46
CA GLY A 208 2.58 25.03 -69.22
C GLY A 208 1.67 23.93 -68.64
N SER A 209 0.34 24.03 -68.59
CA SER A 209 -0.63 24.98 -69.15
C SER A 209 -2.04 24.61 -68.66
N GLU A 210 -2.94 25.62 -68.58
CA GLU A 210 -4.42 25.55 -68.77
C GLU A 210 -5.27 24.78 -67.73
N GLY A 211 -6.42 25.25 -67.25
CA GLY A 211 -7.28 26.39 -67.57
C GLY A 211 -8.63 26.28 -66.82
N ASP A 212 -9.39 27.39 -66.83
CA ASP A 212 -10.81 27.59 -66.50
C ASP A 212 -11.29 27.55 -65.02
N GLY A 213 -11.99 28.54 -64.48
CA GLY A 213 -12.49 29.80 -65.03
C GLY A 213 -13.22 30.69 -64.00
N CYS A 214 -13.30 31.97 -64.36
CA CYS A 214 -14.20 33.11 -64.04
C CYS A 214 -15.36 32.93 -63.02
N SER A 215 -15.82 33.92 -62.25
CA SER A 215 -15.86 35.40 -62.34
C SER A 215 -16.27 35.94 -60.94
N GLU A 216 -15.72 37.05 -60.40
CA GLU A 216 -16.19 38.45 -60.57
C GLU A 216 -17.60 38.67 -59.94
N VAL A 217 -17.96 39.68 -59.13
CA VAL A 217 -17.50 41.06 -58.93
C VAL A 217 -18.15 41.63 -57.63
N ASP A 218 -17.51 42.68 -57.05
CA ASP A 218 -18.09 43.92 -56.46
C ASP A 218 -19.07 43.88 -55.26
N ASN A 219 -19.19 44.91 -54.40
CA ASN A 219 -18.32 45.96 -53.87
C ASN A 219 -19.21 46.70 -52.82
N LYS A 220 -18.61 47.07 -51.68
CA LYS A 220 -18.81 48.29 -50.86
C LYS A 220 -20.19 48.85 -50.46
N GLU A 221 -20.25 49.16 -49.15
CA GLU A 221 -20.72 50.41 -48.47
C GLU A 221 -22.20 50.82 -48.71
N GLU A 222 -23.02 51.28 -47.76
CA GLU A 222 -22.85 51.87 -46.44
C GLU A 222 -24.25 52.03 -45.79
N GLU A 223 -24.27 52.09 -44.45
CA GLU A 223 -25.16 52.87 -43.59
C GLU A 223 -26.69 52.59 -43.40
N LYS A 224 -27.04 52.72 -42.11
CA LYS A 224 -28.34 53.01 -41.45
C LYS A 224 -29.28 51.84 -41.15
N LYS A 225 -29.29 51.43 -39.89
CA LYS A 225 -30.42 51.76 -38.99
C LYS A 225 -30.14 51.45 -37.53
N ASP A 226 -30.13 52.53 -36.76
CA ASP A 226 -30.46 52.57 -35.34
C ASP A 226 -31.85 51.95 -35.06
N SER A 227 -32.02 51.57 -33.79
CA SER A 227 -33.27 51.24 -33.08
C SER A 227 -33.80 49.81 -33.23
N ALA A 228 -33.50 48.95 -32.25
CA ALA A 228 -34.43 47.92 -31.77
C ALA A 228 -34.03 47.21 -30.46
N ASP A 229 -32.85 47.40 -29.86
CA ASP A 229 -32.46 46.66 -28.64
C ASP A 229 -32.43 47.53 -27.36
N GLN A 230 -33.52 48.25 -27.13
CA GLN A 230 -33.90 48.80 -25.82
C GLN A 230 -35.37 48.47 -25.55
N LYS A 231 -35.68 47.18 -25.41
CA LYS A 231 -36.97 46.71 -24.87
C LYS A 231 -36.96 45.22 -24.48
N LEU A 232 -35.92 44.78 -23.77
CA LEU A 232 -35.96 43.49 -23.08
C LEU A 232 -35.07 43.43 -21.82
N GLU A 233 -34.90 44.57 -21.13
CA GLU A 233 -34.16 44.64 -19.85
C GLU A 233 -34.98 45.33 -18.74
N GLU A 234 -36.27 45.63 -18.97
CA GLU A 234 -37.15 46.31 -18.00
C GLU A 234 -38.31 45.42 -17.47
N SER A 235 -38.25 44.10 -17.66
CA SER A 235 -39.29 43.17 -17.16
C SER A 235 -38.79 42.07 -16.22
N LYS A 236 -37.54 42.16 -15.73
CA LYS A 236 -36.99 41.20 -14.76
C LYS A 236 -36.64 41.76 -13.38
N GLU A 237 -36.70 43.08 -13.17
CA GLU A 237 -36.35 43.68 -11.87
C GLU A 237 -37.54 43.93 -10.93
N GLU A 238 -38.79 43.69 -11.33
CA GLU A 238 -39.97 43.88 -10.47
C GLU A 238 -40.64 42.58 -10.01
N LYS A 239 -39.91 41.46 -10.04
CA LYS A 239 -40.33 40.18 -9.43
C LYS A 239 -39.36 39.67 -8.36
N ILE A 240 -38.53 40.55 -7.82
CA ILE A 240 -37.66 40.30 -6.66
C ILE A 240 -37.90 41.43 -5.66
N LYS A 241 -39.09 41.46 -5.05
CA LYS A 241 -39.38 42.33 -3.89
C LYS A 241 -40.71 42.02 -3.18
N VAL A 242 -41.11 40.76 -3.06
CA VAL A 242 -42.23 40.36 -2.15
C VAL A 242 -42.02 39.00 -1.47
N GLU A 243 -40.81 38.42 -1.46
CA GLU A 243 -40.53 37.16 -0.73
C GLU A 243 -39.36 37.26 0.28
N ASP A 244 -38.92 38.46 0.64
CA ASP A 244 -37.79 38.68 1.58
C ASP A 244 -38.24 39.20 2.96
N ALA A 245 -39.25 38.60 3.60
CA ALA A 245 -39.62 38.98 4.96
C ALA A 245 -40.11 37.87 5.90
N ALA A 246 -40.16 36.60 5.46
CA ALA A 246 -40.56 35.50 6.34
C ALA A 246 -39.95 34.17 5.90
N GLY A 247 -38.74 33.86 6.38
CA GLY A 247 -38.15 32.53 6.22
C GLY A 247 -36.65 32.54 5.97
N ASN A 248 -35.85 33.05 6.92
CA ASN A 248 -34.39 32.99 6.83
C ASN A 248 -33.71 32.30 8.03
N ASP A 249 -34.46 31.78 9.00
CA ASP A 249 -33.90 31.02 10.14
C ASP A 249 -33.64 29.54 9.82
N SER A 250 -34.16 29.00 8.72
CA SER A 250 -34.02 27.57 8.38
C SER A 250 -32.94 27.27 7.33
N LYS A 251 -32.25 28.28 6.78
CA LYS A 251 -31.14 28.10 5.82
C LYS A 251 -29.75 28.24 6.43
N GLU A 252 -29.65 28.67 7.69
CA GLU A 252 -28.37 28.81 8.39
C GLU A 252 -27.94 27.54 9.14
N GLU A 253 -28.87 26.62 9.44
CA GLU A 253 -28.55 25.27 9.95
C GLU A 253 -28.05 24.31 8.86
N GLU A 254 -28.45 24.49 7.59
CA GLU A 254 -28.01 23.65 6.46
C GLU A 254 -26.55 23.94 6.01
N LYS A 255 -25.91 24.99 6.57
CA LYS A 255 -24.51 25.37 6.29
C LYS A 255 -23.50 24.88 7.32
N LYS A 256 -23.93 24.20 8.38
CA LYS A 256 -23.05 23.68 9.45
C LYS A 256 -22.97 22.18 9.54
N GLU A 257 -23.61 21.44 8.64
CA GLU A 257 -23.21 20.06 8.37
C GLU A 257 -22.01 20.08 7.41
N GLN A 258 -20.89 20.63 7.88
CA GLN A 258 -19.58 20.28 7.32
C GLN A 258 -19.44 18.78 7.55
N GLN A 259 -19.96 18.00 6.61
CA GLN A 259 -19.88 16.56 6.65
C GLN A 259 -18.42 16.20 6.88
N ASN A 260 -18.19 15.41 7.93
CA ASN A 260 -16.88 14.93 8.32
C ASN A 260 -16.33 14.05 7.19
N HIS A 261 -15.57 14.62 6.27
CA HIS A 261 -14.95 13.87 5.18
C HIS A 261 -13.57 13.43 5.63
N HIS A 262 -13.30 12.13 5.52
CA HIS A 262 -11.96 11.60 5.66
C HIS A 262 -11.28 11.68 4.29
N LYS A 263 -10.38 12.65 4.13
CA LYS A 263 -9.63 12.83 2.90
C LYS A 263 -8.38 11.94 2.85
N VAL A 264 -8.29 11.12 1.81
CA VAL A 264 -7.11 10.29 1.50
C VAL A 264 -6.49 10.79 0.21
N VAL A 265 -5.24 11.27 0.28
CA VAL A 265 -4.51 11.78 -0.88
C VAL A 265 -3.64 10.66 -1.47
N THR A 266 -3.84 10.38 -2.74
CA THR A 266 -3.08 9.33 -3.43
C THR A 266 -1.71 9.85 -3.87
N LEU A 267 -0.67 9.01 -3.72
CA LEU A 267 0.69 9.31 -4.17
C LEU A 267 1.16 8.24 -5.16
N PRO A 268 1.29 8.57 -6.45
CA PRO A 268 1.74 7.60 -7.45
C PRO A 268 3.15 7.07 -7.15
N ASP A 269 3.98 7.85 -6.45
CA ASP A 269 5.32 7.44 -6.03
C ASP A 269 5.32 6.38 -4.93
N ALA A 270 4.20 6.18 -4.24
CA ALA A 270 4.01 5.10 -3.25
C ALA A 270 3.52 3.78 -3.87
N ARG A 271 3.48 3.65 -5.20
CA ARG A 271 3.10 2.40 -5.87
C ARG A 271 4.13 1.29 -5.67
N GLU A 272 3.66 0.05 -5.65
CA GLU A 272 4.53 -1.12 -5.69
C GLU A 272 5.19 -1.29 -7.06
N ALA A 273 6.47 -1.67 -7.08
CA ALA A 273 7.20 -1.94 -8.32
C ALA A 273 6.77 -3.29 -8.91
N CYS A 274 6.29 -3.27 -10.16
CA CYS A 274 5.95 -4.44 -10.94
C CYS A 274 7.23 -5.02 -11.57
N LEU A 275 7.80 -6.10 -11.01
CA LEU A 275 9.04 -6.69 -11.57
C LEU A 275 8.80 -7.68 -12.71
N ILE A 276 7.67 -8.40 -12.73
CA ILE A 276 7.45 -9.50 -13.68
C ILE A 276 6.02 -9.47 -14.21
N PRO A 277 5.80 -9.22 -15.52
CA PRO A 277 4.46 -9.06 -16.10
C PRO A 277 3.49 -10.21 -15.80
N ILE A 278 3.99 -11.45 -15.84
CA ILE A 278 3.16 -12.67 -15.76
C ILE A 278 2.54 -12.88 -14.38
N PHE A 279 3.13 -12.31 -13.31
CA PHE A 279 2.69 -12.53 -11.92
C PHE A 279 2.26 -11.25 -11.19
N CYS A 280 2.16 -10.13 -11.90
CA CYS A 280 1.99 -8.81 -11.33
C CYS A 280 0.73 -8.07 -11.80
N ASN A 281 -0.35 -8.79 -12.16
CA ASN A 281 -1.64 -8.15 -12.46
C ASN A 281 -2.13 -7.27 -11.30
N ASP A 282 -1.81 -7.62 -10.05
CA ASP A 282 -2.14 -6.80 -8.87
C ASP A 282 -1.25 -5.56 -8.69
N SER A 283 -0.21 -5.42 -9.51
CA SER A 283 0.61 -4.21 -9.65
C SER A 283 0.15 -3.33 -10.83
N ILE A 284 -0.82 -3.79 -11.62
CA ILE A 284 -1.54 -2.97 -12.59
C ILE A 284 -2.62 -2.22 -11.81
N GLY A 285 -2.48 -0.90 -11.78
CA GLY A 285 -3.38 -0.01 -11.07
C GLY A 285 -4.72 0.20 -11.77
N THR A 286 -5.68 0.73 -11.04
CA THR A 286 -6.90 1.29 -11.64
C THR A 286 -6.57 2.63 -12.32
N PRO A 287 -7.01 2.89 -13.57
CA PRO A 287 -6.86 4.18 -14.22
C PRO A 287 -7.37 5.33 -13.34
N ARG A 288 -6.71 6.48 -13.39
CA ARG A 288 -6.98 7.61 -12.47
C ARG A 288 -8.46 7.98 -12.36
N ASP A 289 -9.14 8.10 -13.49
CA ASP A 289 -10.55 8.47 -13.62
C ASP A 289 -11.52 7.42 -13.06
N GLN A 290 -11.07 6.16 -12.96
CA GLN A 290 -11.85 5.03 -12.46
C GLN A 290 -11.61 4.72 -10.98
N ILE A 291 -10.58 5.30 -10.34
CA ILE A 291 -10.24 5.05 -8.93
C ILE A 291 -11.47 5.24 -8.04
N HIS A 292 -12.20 6.36 -8.18
CA HIS A 292 -13.37 6.64 -7.34
C HIS A 292 -14.47 5.59 -7.47
N LEU A 293 -14.75 5.15 -8.71
CA LEU A 293 -15.77 4.13 -8.98
C LEU A 293 -15.37 2.78 -8.38
N LYS A 294 -14.11 2.38 -8.56
CA LYS A 294 -13.56 1.14 -7.99
C LYS A 294 -13.62 1.18 -6.47
N ILE A 295 -13.15 2.25 -5.83
CA ILE A 295 -13.19 2.41 -4.37
C ILE A 295 -14.62 2.33 -3.84
N SER A 296 -15.57 2.98 -4.51
CA SER A 296 -16.98 2.94 -4.11
C SER A 296 -17.55 1.52 -4.17
N ALA A 297 -17.23 0.77 -5.23
CA ALA A 297 -17.65 -0.62 -5.38
C ALA A 297 -17.00 -1.53 -4.31
N GLU A 298 -15.71 -1.36 -4.05
CA GLU A 298 -14.99 -2.14 -3.03
C GLU A 298 -15.45 -1.82 -1.61
N PHE A 299 -15.78 -0.55 -1.33
CA PHE A 299 -16.35 -0.15 -0.05
C PHE A 299 -17.75 -0.76 0.15
N ALA A 300 -18.59 -0.77 -0.89
CA ALA A 300 -19.88 -1.47 -0.85
C ALA A 300 -19.72 -2.98 -0.64
N ALA A 301 -18.68 -3.60 -1.19
CA ALA A 301 -18.35 -5.00 -0.92
C ALA A 301 -17.92 -5.21 0.54
N ALA A 302 -17.09 -4.31 1.10
CA ALA A 302 -16.66 -4.37 2.50
C ALA A 302 -17.83 -4.30 3.49
N LYS A 303 -18.90 -3.56 3.17
CA LYS A 303 -20.13 -3.49 4.00
C LYS A 303 -20.88 -4.81 4.16
N LYS A 304 -20.54 -5.84 3.37
CA LYS A 304 -21.14 -7.18 3.48
C LYS A 304 -20.50 -8.04 4.57
N VAL A 305 -19.36 -7.60 5.13
CA VAL A 305 -18.72 -8.25 6.27
C VAL A 305 -19.58 -8.04 7.52
N ASP A 306 -19.51 -8.99 8.46
CA ASP A 306 -20.27 -9.02 9.74
C ASP A 306 -19.84 -7.93 10.75
N GLU A 307 -19.52 -6.74 10.23
CA GLU A 307 -19.12 -5.53 10.97
C GLU A 307 -19.73 -4.29 10.30
N LYS A 308 -20.88 -4.46 9.63
CA LYS A 308 -21.54 -3.43 8.81
C LYS A 308 -21.86 -2.16 9.60
N ASP A 309 -22.16 -2.26 10.89
CA ASP A 309 -22.54 -1.10 11.71
C ASP A 309 -21.33 -0.20 12.00
N ILE A 310 -20.16 -0.82 12.21
CA ILE A 310 -18.87 -0.14 12.30
C ILE A 310 -18.55 0.52 10.95
N ILE A 311 -18.74 -0.17 9.83
CA ILE A 311 -18.41 0.38 8.51
C ILE A 311 -19.38 1.51 8.10
N ASN A 312 -20.67 1.38 8.45
CA ASN A 312 -21.69 2.38 8.13
C ASN A 312 -21.58 3.65 8.97
N SER A 313 -20.92 3.58 10.13
CA SER A 313 -20.66 4.73 10.98
C SER A 313 -19.37 5.48 10.59
N LEU A 314 -18.60 4.96 9.63
CA LEU A 314 -17.42 5.65 9.12
C LEU A 314 -17.79 6.94 8.38
N PRO A 315 -16.92 7.97 8.45
CA PRO A 315 -17.10 9.20 7.69
C PRO A 315 -17.16 8.93 6.18
N HIS A 316 -17.67 9.88 5.41
CA HIS A 316 -17.58 9.80 3.96
C HIS A 316 -16.10 9.82 3.52
N LEU A 317 -15.72 8.92 2.61
CA LEU A 317 -14.38 8.86 2.05
C LEU A 317 -14.26 9.83 0.87
N GLU A 318 -13.39 10.83 1.00
CA GLU A 318 -12.95 11.67 -0.11
C GLU A 318 -11.58 11.16 -0.59
N VAL A 319 -11.48 10.70 -1.84
CA VAL A 319 -10.20 10.29 -2.44
C VAL A 319 -9.67 11.44 -3.29
N ASP A 320 -8.47 11.94 -2.99
CA ASP A 320 -7.83 12.97 -3.78
C ASP A 320 -6.81 12.35 -4.72
N THR A 321 -7.11 12.41 -6.03
CA THR A 321 -6.26 11.92 -7.12
C THR A 321 -5.53 13.04 -7.85
N SER A 322 -5.51 14.27 -7.33
CA SER A 322 -4.87 15.42 -7.98
C SER A 322 -3.37 15.24 -8.21
N ARG A 323 -2.69 14.44 -7.37
CA ARG A 323 -1.26 14.13 -7.49
C ARG A 323 -0.95 12.99 -8.46
N VAL A 324 -1.97 12.30 -8.96
CA VAL A 324 -1.82 11.28 -10.01
C VAL A 324 -1.92 12.00 -11.35
N THR A 325 -0.79 12.37 -11.95
CA THR A 325 -0.79 13.26 -13.12
C THR A 325 -1.11 12.56 -14.44
N SER A 326 -0.88 11.25 -14.53
CA SER A 326 -1.17 10.43 -15.70
C SER A 326 -2.40 9.54 -15.49
N GLU A 327 -3.05 9.16 -16.59
CA GLU A 327 -4.14 8.17 -16.57
C GLU A 327 -3.62 6.80 -16.11
N THR A 328 -2.47 6.39 -16.65
CA THR A 328 -1.69 5.23 -16.22
C THR A 328 -0.52 5.67 -15.36
N TRP A 329 -0.60 5.40 -14.06
CA TRP A 329 0.42 5.81 -13.08
C TRP A 329 1.40 4.68 -12.71
N TRP A 330 1.22 3.50 -13.28
CA TRP A 330 2.07 2.32 -13.08
C TRP A 330 2.85 1.99 -14.34
N ASN A 331 4.02 1.39 -14.15
CA ASN A 331 4.85 0.86 -15.22
C ASN A 331 5.17 -0.61 -14.93
N ILE A 332 5.15 -1.43 -15.96
CA ILE A 332 5.55 -2.84 -15.87
C ILE A 332 7.05 -2.94 -16.16
N GLY A 333 7.81 -3.63 -15.30
CA GLY A 333 9.24 -3.84 -15.49
C GLY A 333 10.08 -2.59 -15.19
N GLU A 334 9.74 -1.83 -14.15
CA GLU A 334 10.58 -0.69 -13.73
C GLU A 334 11.99 -1.15 -13.35
N LYS A 335 13.01 -0.51 -13.94
CA LYS A 335 14.41 -0.72 -13.52
C LYS A 335 14.57 -0.32 -12.06
N GLU A 336 15.41 -1.03 -11.30
CA GLU A 336 15.63 -0.75 -9.88
C GLU A 336 16.09 0.70 -9.64
N SER A 337 16.88 1.29 -10.54
CA SER A 337 17.29 2.69 -10.46
C SER A 337 16.11 3.67 -10.54
N VAL A 338 15.12 3.38 -11.40
CA VAL A 338 13.90 4.19 -11.54
C VAL A 338 13.02 4.04 -10.30
N VAL A 339 12.94 2.82 -9.74
CA VAL A 339 12.24 2.57 -8.48
C VAL A 339 12.90 3.36 -7.34
N SER A 340 14.23 3.32 -7.24
CA SER A 340 14.99 4.07 -6.23
C SER A 340 14.76 5.57 -6.37
N GLU A 341 14.92 6.15 -7.56
CA GLU A 341 14.67 7.59 -7.79
C GLU A 341 13.25 8.01 -7.37
N ARG A 342 12.24 7.21 -7.73
CA ARG A 342 10.85 7.43 -7.34
C ARG A 342 10.66 7.38 -5.81
N LEU A 343 11.28 6.43 -5.13
CA LEU A 343 11.18 6.33 -3.68
C LEU A 343 11.92 7.48 -2.97
N GLY A 344 12.98 8.01 -3.57
CA GLY A 344 13.61 9.25 -3.14
C GLY A 344 12.65 10.43 -3.19
N LYS A 345 11.91 10.60 -4.30
CA LYS A 345 10.85 11.62 -4.44
C LYS A 345 9.73 11.44 -3.43
N LEU A 346 9.35 10.19 -3.15
CA LEU A 346 8.38 9.87 -2.10
C LEU A 346 8.88 10.35 -0.72
N LEU A 347 10.14 10.06 -0.35
CA LEU A 347 10.71 10.52 0.93
C LEU A 347 10.79 12.03 1.04
N CYS A 348 11.20 12.72 -0.03
CA CYS A 348 11.16 14.18 -0.07
C CYS A 348 9.75 14.71 0.22
N SER A 349 8.74 14.12 -0.44
CA SER A 349 7.34 14.51 -0.25
C SER A 349 6.88 14.25 1.19
N LEU A 350 7.16 13.06 1.75
CA LEU A 350 6.79 12.74 3.13
C LEU A 350 7.44 13.69 4.14
N TYR A 351 8.73 14.01 3.91
CA TYR A 351 9.46 14.95 4.76
C TYR A 351 8.89 16.36 4.65
N ASP A 352 8.66 16.87 3.45
CA ASP A 352 8.15 18.23 3.26
C ASP A 352 6.74 18.40 3.84
N GLU A 353 5.86 17.39 3.72
CA GLU A 353 4.53 17.40 4.35
C GLU A 353 4.63 17.38 5.89
N ALA A 354 5.51 16.54 6.44
CA ALA A 354 5.71 16.47 7.89
C ALA A 354 6.37 17.75 8.43
N ASP A 355 7.34 18.31 7.70
CA ASP A 355 8.05 19.56 8.00
C ASP A 355 7.11 20.78 7.93
N GLY A 356 6.21 20.79 6.95
CA GLY A 356 5.31 21.89 6.59
C GLY A 356 3.98 21.92 7.36
N SER A 357 3.61 20.84 8.05
CA SER A 357 2.39 20.73 8.88
C SER A 357 2.28 21.72 10.07
N GLY A 358 3.19 22.70 10.18
CA GLY A 358 2.89 23.99 10.78
C GLY A 358 2.69 24.05 12.29
N ASN A 359 2.65 22.91 13.01
CA ASN A 359 2.50 22.89 14.46
C ASN A 359 3.83 23.20 15.15
N THR A 360 4.26 24.45 15.01
CA THR A 360 5.59 24.98 15.30
C THR A 360 5.88 25.24 16.78
N SER A 361 4.93 24.94 17.68
CA SER A 361 5.17 25.01 19.13
C SER A 361 5.59 23.68 19.75
N THR A 362 5.16 22.53 19.19
CA THR A 362 5.58 21.19 19.66
C THR A 362 6.34 20.38 18.61
N GLY A 363 6.23 20.72 17.32
CA GLY A 363 6.88 20.00 16.23
C GLY A 363 6.25 18.64 15.90
N GLU A 364 5.04 18.36 16.37
CA GLU A 364 4.42 17.04 16.32
C GLU A 364 3.32 16.93 15.26
N GLY A 365 3.59 17.36 14.03
CA GLY A 365 2.71 17.02 12.91
C GLY A 365 2.87 15.55 12.53
N ALA A 366 1.75 14.85 12.34
CA ALA A 366 1.76 13.45 11.93
C ALA A 366 1.34 13.32 10.47
N VAL A 367 2.20 12.72 9.66
CA VAL A 367 1.86 12.27 8.30
C VAL A 367 1.76 10.75 8.33
N VAL A 368 0.65 10.21 7.86
CA VAL A 368 0.49 8.76 7.69
C VAL A 368 0.52 8.40 6.21
N LEU A 369 1.34 7.41 5.85
CA LEU A 369 1.38 6.79 4.53
C LEU A 369 0.88 5.35 4.61
N VAL A 370 -0.13 4.99 3.80
CA VAL A 370 -0.51 3.59 3.61
C VAL A 370 0.11 3.03 2.33
N ALA A 371 0.94 1.99 2.46
CA ALA A 371 1.76 1.47 1.37
C ALA A 371 1.91 -0.06 1.39
N HIS A 372 2.64 -0.55 0.39
CA HIS A 372 2.94 -1.97 0.19
C HIS A 372 4.19 -2.38 0.96
N SER A 373 4.23 -3.64 1.41
CA SER A 373 5.39 -4.17 2.15
C SER A 373 6.71 -3.97 1.40
N ARG A 374 6.71 -4.11 0.07
CA ARG A 374 7.89 -3.87 -0.76
C ARG A 374 8.36 -2.41 -0.72
N VAL A 375 7.44 -1.45 -0.84
CA VAL A 375 7.77 -0.01 -0.76
C VAL A 375 8.42 0.30 0.58
N ILE A 376 7.83 -0.18 1.69
CA ILE A 376 8.34 0.05 3.04
C ILE A 376 9.77 -0.50 3.20
N ARG A 377 9.98 -1.75 2.76
CA ARG A 377 11.29 -2.40 2.87
C ARG A 377 12.35 -1.75 1.99
N THR A 378 12.00 -1.40 0.75
CA THR A 378 12.93 -0.71 -0.15
C THR A 378 13.30 0.67 0.39
N LEU A 379 12.35 1.42 0.97
CA LEU A 379 12.65 2.67 1.65
C LEU A 379 13.69 2.48 2.76
N ILE A 380 13.45 1.53 3.67
CA ILE A 380 14.36 1.26 4.80
C ILE A 380 15.72 0.73 4.32
N ARG A 381 15.74 -0.10 3.29
CA ARG A 381 16.97 -0.67 2.72
C ARG A 381 17.83 0.39 2.03
N ASP A 382 17.21 1.22 1.20
CA ASP A 382 17.95 2.15 0.32
C ASP A 382 18.24 3.49 0.99
N TYR A 383 17.43 3.90 1.99
CA TYR A 383 17.55 5.20 2.67
C TYR A 383 17.74 5.11 4.18
N GLY A 384 17.77 3.90 4.76
CA GLY A 384 18.09 3.68 6.16
C GLY A 384 19.56 3.93 6.45
N ASP A 385 19.86 4.70 7.48
CA ASP A 385 21.23 4.93 7.95
C ASP A 385 21.84 3.61 8.44
N ASP A 386 22.89 3.13 7.76
CA ASP A 386 23.63 1.92 8.15
C ASP A 386 24.35 2.08 9.51
N GLY A 387 24.61 3.32 9.92
CA GLY A 387 25.22 3.64 11.21
C GLY A 387 24.25 3.64 12.39
N ALA A 388 22.94 3.52 12.14
CA ALA A 388 21.97 3.44 13.22
C ALA A 388 22.06 2.06 13.90
N GLU A 389 22.43 2.02 15.18
CA GLU A 389 22.36 0.82 16.04
C GLU A 389 20.91 0.39 16.34
N ASN A 390 19.98 0.61 15.41
CA ASN A 390 18.58 0.24 15.58
C ASN A 390 18.34 -1.16 15.00
N SER A 391 18.22 -2.14 15.89
CA SER A 391 17.89 -3.53 15.54
C SER A 391 16.61 -3.67 14.72
N THR A 392 15.63 -2.77 14.86
CA THR A 392 14.39 -2.75 14.08
C THR A 392 14.65 -2.41 12.62
N LEU A 393 15.47 -1.38 12.34
CA LEU A 393 15.85 -1.03 10.97
C LEU A 393 16.51 -2.22 10.28
N SER A 394 17.47 -2.88 10.92
CA SER A 394 18.12 -4.08 10.39
C SER A 394 17.14 -5.22 10.17
N GLN A 395 16.24 -5.51 11.12
CA GLN A 395 15.23 -6.57 10.97
C GLN A 395 14.26 -6.29 9.83
N MET A 396 13.93 -5.02 9.58
CA MET A 396 13.01 -4.62 8.51
C MET A 396 13.64 -4.65 7.12
N LYS A 397 14.97 -4.49 7.00
CA LYS A 397 15.68 -4.61 5.71
C LYS A 397 15.47 -6.00 5.09
N ASP A 398 15.52 -7.05 5.92
CA ASP A 398 15.44 -8.44 5.46
C ASP A 398 14.09 -9.12 5.76
N GLY A 399 13.29 -8.57 6.67
CA GLY A 399 12.04 -9.18 7.13
C GLY A 399 10.86 -8.99 6.17
N PHE A 400 9.70 -9.52 6.59
CA PHE A 400 8.41 -9.17 6.01
C PHE A 400 7.63 -8.30 6.98
N VAL A 401 6.98 -7.26 6.44
CA VAL A 401 6.07 -6.40 7.20
C VAL A 401 4.66 -6.98 7.09
N ASP A 402 4.12 -7.41 8.22
CA ASP A 402 2.78 -8.01 8.32
C ASP A 402 1.68 -7.00 8.02
N ASN A 403 0.53 -7.51 7.55
CA ASN A 403 -0.67 -6.73 7.25
C ASN A 403 -1.06 -5.83 8.42
N CYS A 404 -1.45 -4.58 8.13
CA CYS A 404 -1.81 -3.59 9.16
C CYS A 404 -0.71 -3.28 10.19
N THR A 405 0.57 -3.59 9.90
CA THR A 405 1.68 -3.12 10.74
C THR A 405 1.87 -1.63 10.57
N VAL A 406 2.03 -0.92 11.68
CA VAL A 406 2.33 0.52 11.73
C VAL A 406 3.76 0.72 12.18
N VAL A 407 4.51 1.48 11.39
CA VAL A 407 5.93 1.74 11.61
C VAL A 407 6.14 3.24 11.65
N ARG A 408 6.72 3.76 12.73
CA ARG A 408 7.23 5.13 12.76
C ARG A 408 8.61 5.16 12.13
N LEU A 409 8.81 6.04 11.16
CA LEU A 409 10.11 6.36 10.57
C LEU A 409 10.50 7.76 11.02
N THR A 410 11.72 7.92 11.54
CA THR A 410 12.29 9.25 11.81
C THR A 410 13.19 9.62 10.64
N LEU A 411 12.80 10.68 9.93
CA LEU A 411 13.51 11.21 8.79
C LEU A 411 14.39 12.38 9.23
N LYS A 412 15.63 12.42 8.74
CA LYS A 412 16.60 13.48 9.01
C LYS A 412 17.00 14.16 7.71
N ALA A 413 16.89 15.48 7.70
CA ALA A 413 17.37 16.29 6.58
C ALA A 413 18.90 16.21 6.43
N ASN A 414 19.35 16.25 5.18
CA ASN A 414 20.77 16.31 4.84
C ASN A 414 21.35 17.69 5.16
N LEU A 415 22.60 17.72 5.61
CA LEU A 415 23.33 18.99 5.76
C LEU A 415 23.50 19.63 4.38
N GLY A 416 23.00 20.86 4.22
CA GLY A 416 23.01 21.56 2.93
C GLY A 416 21.93 21.09 1.95
N GLN A 417 20.86 20.44 2.43
CA GLN A 417 19.70 20.06 1.63
C GLN A 417 19.16 21.26 0.84
N LYS A 418 19.23 21.15 -0.49
CA LYS A 418 18.71 22.18 -1.39
C LYS A 418 17.19 22.06 -1.45
N LYS A 419 16.52 23.21 -1.30
CA LYS A 419 15.10 23.33 -1.63
C LYS A 419 14.98 24.08 -2.96
N GLU A 420 14.32 23.49 -3.95
CA GLU A 420 13.97 24.15 -5.21
C GLU A 420 12.46 24.38 -5.22
N GLY A 421 12.04 25.64 -5.37
CA GLY A 421 10.61 25.99 -5.26
C GLY A 421 9.98 25.63 -3.92
N GLY A 422 10.77 25.60 -2.83
CA GLY A 422 10.32 25.21 -1.49
C GLY A 422 10.26 23.69 -1.23
N ARG A 423 10.58 22.86 -2.23
CA ARG A 423 10.57 21.39 -2.11
C ARG A 423 11.97 20.82 -1.99
N THR A 424 12.11 19.80 -1.17
CA THR A 424 13.36 19.06 -0.99
C THR A 424 13.71 18.27 -2.27
N THR A 425 14.93 18.43 -2.77
CA THR A 425 15.40 17.70 -3.96
C THR A 425 16.32 16.52 -3.64
N THR A 426 16.98 16.54 -2.49
CA THR A 426 17.81 15.42 -2.02
C THR A 426 17.03 14.61 -0.97
N PRO A 427 16.84 13.30 -1.16
CA PRO A 427 16.09 12.49 -0.20
C PRO A 427 16.67 12.56 1.21
N PRO A 428 15.84 12.71 2.26
CA PRO A 428 16.28 12.60 3.64
C PRO A 428 16.68 11.16 3.99
N HIS A 429 17.46 10.99 5.06
CA HIS A 429 17.82 9.67 5.57
C HIS A 429 16.83 9.21 6.64
N ILE A 430 16.54 7.91 6.66
CA ILE A 430 15.79 7.26 7.75
C ILE A 430 16.79 6.91 8.84
N VAL A 431 16.78 7.66 9.93
CA VAL A 431 17.74 7.50 11.04
C VAL A 431 17.21 6.63 12.18
N ASP A 432 15.91 6.39 12.21
CA ASP A 432 15.26 5.53 13.20
C ASP A 432 14.00 4.88 12.60
N ALA A 433 13.68 3.67 13.05
CA ALA A 433 12.39 3.03 12.80
C ALA A 433 11.87 2.31 14.04
N ALA A 434 10.59 2.46 14.34
CA ALA A 434 9.93 1.80 15.47
C ALA A 434 8.64 1.12 15.01
N LEU A 435 8.47 -0.16 15.36
CA LEU A 435 7.22 -0.89 15.14
C LEU A 435 6.26 -0.57 16.29
N LEU A 436 5.09 -0.02 15.97
CA LEU A 436 4.14 0.51 16.96
C LEU A 436 2.93 -0.41 17.17
N PHE A 437 2.30 -0.83 16.06
CA PHE A 437 1.08 -1.64 16.07
C PHE A 437 1.17 -2.75 15.02
N GLY A 438 0.42 -3.84 15.22
CA GLY A 438 0.39 -5.01 14.33
C GLY A 438 1.03 -6.25 14.97
N THR A 439 1.07 -7.35 14.23
CA THR A 439 1.57 -8.66 14.71
C THR A 439 3.10 -8.76 14.78
N GLY A 440 3.81 -7.68 14.46
CA GLY A 440 5.27 -7.60 14.49
C GLY A 440 5.93 -7.88 13.13
N LEU A 441 7.23 -8.15 13.16
CA LEU A 441 7.97 -8.60 11.98
C LEU A 441 7.93 -10.12 11.94
N ALA A 442 7.30 -10.69 10.91
CA ALA A 442 7.41 -12.12 10.66
C ALA A 442 8.87 -12.43 10.33
N LYS A 443 9.54 -13.20 11.20
CA LYS A 443 10.84 -13.79 10.87
C LYS A 443 10.69 -14.53 9.55
N GLU A 444 11.60 -14.29 8.59
CA GLU A 444 11.62 -15.05 7.35
C GLU A 444 11.50 -16.54 7.70
N LYS A 445 10.47 -17.22 7.17
CA LYS A 445 10.44 -18.68 7.24
C LYS A 445 11.80 -19.16 6.72
N PRO A 446 12.52 -20.03 7.44
CA PRO A 446 13.84 -20.47 7.05
C PRO A 446 13.80 -20.84 5.57
N LYS A 447 14.64 -20.19 4.76
CA LYS A 447 14.67 -20.36 3.30
C LYS A 447 14.74 -21.87 3.03
N LYS A 448 13.59 -22.49 2.71
CA LYS A 448 13.59 -23.85 2.16
C LYS A 448 14.48 -23.74 0.94
N LYS A 449 15.63 -24.43 0.95
CA LYS A 449 16.58 -24.46 -0.17
C LYS A 449 15.73 -24.54 -1.44
N ARG A 450 15.82 -23.51 -2.30
CA ARG A 450 15.08 -23.49 -3.56
C ARG A 450 15.43 -24.79 -4.28
N MET A 451 14.48 -25.72 -4.39
CA MET A 451 14.57 -26.75 -5.42
C MET A 451 14.55 -25.97 -6.73
N ILE A 452 15.69 -25.96 -7.40
CA ILE A 452 15.79 -25.56 -8.79
C ILE A 452 15.01 -26.64 -9.54
N CYS A 453 13.73 -26.41 -9.80
CA CYS A 453 13.01 -27.17 -10.81
C CYS A 453 13.52 -26.65 -12.16
N PHE A 454 14.33 -27.48 -12.82
CA PHE A 454 14.77 -27.28 -14.21
C PHE A 454 13.60 -27.43 -15.18
#